data_AF-A0A356IWW5-F1
#
_entry.id   AF-A0A356IWW5-F1
#
_cell.length_a   1.000
_cell.length_b   1.000
_cell.length_c   1.000
_cell.angle_alpha   90.00
_cell.angle_beta   90.00
_cell.angle_gamma   90.00
#
_symmetry.space_group_name_H-M   'P 1'
#
loop_
_entity.id
_entity.type
_entity.pdbx_description
1 polymer ?
#
loop_
_entity_poly.entity_id
_entity_poly.type
_entity_poly.pdbx_seq_one_letter_code
_entity_poly.pdbx_strand_id
1 'polypeptide(L)' 'MNQGAWYCSQHHMRHVVHRINPSLFLQYAGRVASAAPAAGYMSLHLEEQNKLVETAFN' A
#
# COMPACT_ATOMS: atom_id res chain seq x y z
N MET A 1 -5.30 -5.65 -0.24
CA MET A 1 -5.19 -4.93 1.05
C MET A 1 -6.58 -4.71 1.62
N ASN A 2 -6.80 -5.09 2.87
CA ASN A 2 -8.09 -5.00 3.58
C ASN A 2 -8.07 -4.03 4.77
N GLN A 3 -6.98 -3.27 4.95
CA GLN A 3 -6.78 -2.38 6.09
C GLN A 3 -6.24 -1.01 5.63
N GLY A 4 -6.18 -0.05 6.56
CA GLY A 4 -5.68 1.31 6.32
C GLY A 4 -6.58 2.15 5.41
N ALA A 5 -6.05 3.26 4.91
CA ALA A 5 -6.81 4.23 4.13
C ALA A 5 -6.93 3.89 2.63
N TRP A 6 -6.31 2.79 2.17
CA TRP A 6 -6.22 2.48 0.75
C TRP A 6 -7.59 2.36 0.09
N TYR A 7 -8.49 1.52 0.63
CA TYR A 7 -9.78 1.24 0.02
C TYR A 7 -10.67 2.49 -0.10
N CYS A 8 -10.75 3.30 0.95
CA CYS A 8 -11.58 4.51 0.96
C CYS A 8 -10.98 5.66 0.12
N SER A 9 -9.65 5.71 -0.02
CA SER A 9 -8.98 6.85 -0.64
C SER A 9 -8.60 6.62 -2.10
N GLN A 10 -8.44 5.36 -2.54
CA GLN A 10 -7.91 5.04 -3.88
C GLN A 10 -8.74 5.63 -5.03
N HIS A 11 -10.07 5.74 -4.88
CA HIS A 11 -10.93 6.31 -5.92
C HIS A 11 -10.64 7.80 -6.12
N HIS A 12 -10.59 8.57 -5.02
CA HIS A 12 -10.25 9.98 -5.05
C HIS A 12 -8.85 10.22 -5.61
N MET A 13 -7.85 9.44 -5.18
CA MET A 13 -6.49 9.58 -5.67
C MET A 13 -6.38 9.30 -7.17
N ARG A 14 -6.98 8.21 -7.67
CA ARG A 14 -7.01 7.90 -9.11
C ARG A 14 -7.66 9.02 -9.91
N HIS A 15 -8.75 9.58 -9.40
CA HIS A 15 -9.44 10.67 -10.07
C HIS A 15 -8.57 11.93 -10.19
N VAL A 16 -7.81 12.28 -9.14
CA VAL A 16 -6.86 13.40 -9.18
C VAL A 16 -5.71 13.12 -10.15
N VAL A 17 -5.09 11.93 -10.09
CA VAL A 17 -3.98 11.53 -10.98
C VAL A 17 -4.41 11.61 -12.44
N HIS A 18 -5.59 11.06 -12.78
CA HIS A 18 -6.09 11.04 -14.15
C HIS A 18 -6.35 12.45 -14.71
N ARG A 19 -6.79 13.40 -13.87
CA ARG A 19 -6.95 14.82 -14.29
C ARG A 19 -5.62 15.48 -14.62
N ILE A 20 -4.55 15.12 -13.92
CA ILE A 20 -3.21 15.70 -14.10
C ILE A 20 -2.51 15.06 -15.30
N ASN A 21 -2.55 13.73 -15.39
CA ASN A 21 -2.00 12.98 -16.51
C ASN A 21 -2.78 11.65 -16.70
N PRO A 22 -3.57 11.51 -17.78
CA PRO A 22 -4.31 10.30 -18.08
C PRO A 22 -3.46 9.04 -18.27
N SER A 23 -2.17 9.16 -18.59
CA SER A 23 -1.27 8.02 -18.78
C SER A 23 -0.61 7.54 -17.48
N LEU A 24 -0.76 8.26 -16.37
CA LEU A 24 -0.24 7.84 -15.06
C LEU A 24 -1.23 6.92 -14.35
N PHE A 25 -0.72 5.82 -13.82
CA PHE A 25 -1.51 4.85 -13.06
C PHE A 25 -1.06 4.82 -11.60
N LEU A 26 -2.03 4.95 -10.68
CA LEU A 26 -1.78 4.81 -9.25
C LEU A 26 -1.56 3.34 -8.90
N GLN A 27 -0.35 3.02 -8.42
CA GLN A 27 0.01 1.70 -7.91
C GLN A 27 0.01 1.67 -6.38
N TYR A 28 0.00 0.46 -5.82
CA TYR A 28 -0.05 0.23 -4.39
C TYR A 28 1.25 -0.40 -3.90
N ALA A 29 1.86 0.19 -2.85
CA ALA A 29 2.96 -0.41 -2.11
C ALA A 29 2.58 -0.55 -0.63
N GLY A 30 2.64 -1.77 -0.11
CA GLY A 30 2.56 -2.05 1.32
C GLY A 30 2.15 -3.49 1.64
N ARG A 31 1.75 -3.72 2.90
CA ARG A 31 1.62 -5.08 3.47
C ARG A 31 0.54 -5.92 2.78
N VAL A 32 0.74 -7.24 2.74
CA VAL A 32 -0.25 -8.20 2.25
C VAL A 32 -1.51 -8.14 3.14
N ALA A 33 -2.67 -8.46 2.56
CA ALA A 33 -3.90 -8.51 3.33
C ALA A 33 -3.81 -9.59 4.43
N SER A 34 -4.26 -9.25 5.63
CA SER A 34 -4.27 -10.15 6.79
C SER A 34 -5.50 -9.88 7.64
N ALA A 35 -5.99 -10.92 8.33
CA ALA A 35 -7.04 -10.77 9.32
C ALA A 35 -6.56 -9.97 10.55
N ALA A 36 -5.28 -10.13 10.92
CA ALA A 36 -4.67 -9.40 12.02
C ALA A 36 -4.03 -8.07 11.53
N PRO A 37 -3.96 -7.04 12.39
CA PRO A 37 -3.39 -5.75 12.01
C PRO A 37 -1.87 -5.76 11.81
N ALA A 38 -1.16 -6.67 12.47
CA ALA A 38 0.29 -6.82 12.35
C ALA A 38 0.71 -8.25 12.69
N ALA A 39 1.91 -8.65 12.26
CA ALA A 39 2.55 -9.87 12.71
C ALA A 39 2.80 -9.85 14.23
N GLY A 40 2.53 -10.97 14.91
CA GLY A 40 2.78 -11.12 16.34
C GLY A 40 4.25 -11.34 16.71
N TYR A 41 5.05 -11.87 15.78
CA TYR A 41 6.50 -12.03 15.97
C TYR A 41 7.24 -10.80 15.42
N MET A 42 8.11 -10.22 16.26
CA MET A 42 8.87 -9.03 15.89
C MET A 42 9.76 -9.24 14.66
N SER A 43 10.38 -10.41 14.53
CA SER A 43 11.22 -10.74 13.36
C SER A 43 10.45 -10.67 12.05
N LEU A 44 9.25 -11.24 12.01
CA LEU A 44 8.38 -11.20 10.84
C LEU A 44 7.90 -9.76 10.56
N HIS A 45 7.57 -8.99 11.60
CA HIS A 45 7.17 -7.60 11.42
C HIS A 45 8.28 -6.74 10.79
N LEU A 46 9.54 -6.93 11.19
CA LEU A 46 10.69 -6.24 10.59
C LEU A 46 10.90 -6.64 9.12
N GLU A 47 10.76 -7.92 8.82
CA GLU A 47 10.84 -8.41 7.44
C GLU A 47 9.78 -7.78 6.54
N GLU A 48 8.51 -7.76 6.99
CA GLU A 48 7.41 -7.12 6.27
C GLU A 48 7.64 -5.62 6.07
N GLN A 49 8.20 -4.93 7.08
CA GLN A 49 8.50 -3.51 6.99
C GLN A 49 9.60 -3.23 5.97
N ASN A 50 10.68 -4.01 5.96
CA ASN A 50 11.76 -3.85 5.00
C ASN A 50 11.27 -4.10 3.56
N LYS A 51 10.48 -5.17 3.35
CA LYS A 51 9.85 -5.46 2.05
C LYS A 51 8.95 -4.32 1.58
N LEU A 52 8.19 -3.70 2.49
CA LEU A 52 7.34 -2.56 2.15
C LEU A 52 8.17 -1.38 1.63
N VAL A 53 9.25 -1.03 2.34
CA VAL A 53 10.12 0.08 1.96
C VAL A 53 10.76 -0.20 0.61
N GLU A 54 11.31 -1.40 0.42
CA GLU A 54 11.90 -1.83 -0.85
C GLU A 54 10.88 -1.74 -2.01
N THR A 55 9.65 -2.21 -1.82
CA THR A 55 8.60 -2.13 -2.84
C THR A 55 8.18 -0.70 -3.18
N ALA A 56 8.30 0.25 -2.25
CA ALA A 56 7.88 1.64 -2.45
C ALA A 56 8.91 2.48 -3.22
N PHE A 57 10.19 2.09 -3.19
CA PHE A 57 11.30 2.84 -3.79
C PHE A 57 11.96 2.14 -4.99
N ASN A 58 11.51 0.94 -5.34
CA ASN A 58 11.85 0.26 -6.59
C ASN A 58 10.81 0.57 -7.68
#